data_AF-A0A091JRP2-F1
#
_entry.id   AF-A0A091JRP2-F1
#
_cell.length_a   1.000
_cell.length_b   1.000
_cell.length_c   1.000
_cell.angle_alpha   90.00
_cell.angle_beta   90.00
_cell.angle_gamma   90.00
#
_symmetry.space_group_name_H-M   'P 1'
#
loop_
_entity.id
_entity.type
_entity.pdbx_description
1 polymer ?
#
loop_
_entity_poly.entity_id
_entity_poly.type
_entity_poly.pdbx_seq_one_letter_code
_entity_poly.pdbx_strand_id
1 'polypeptide(L)'
;ELERLSNLVGKPSENHPLHNSGLLSLDPVQDKTPLYSQLLQAYKWSNKLQYHAGLASGLLNQQSLKRSANQMGVSAKRRPKAQPTTLVLPPQYVDDVINRIDRMFPEMSIQLSRPNGTSAMLLVTLGKVLKVIVVMRSLFIDRTIVKGYNENVYTEDGKVGYCISNNIKYY
;
A
#
# COMPACT_ATOMS: atom_id res chain seq x y z
N GLU A 1 -2.49 -70.97 46.70
CA GLU A 1 -3.77 -71.30 46.02
C GLU A 1 -4.09 -70.42 44.80
N LEU A 2 -3.68 -69.15 44.76
CA LEU A 2 -3.94 -68.23 43.64
C LEU A 2 -3.32 -68.65 42.28
N GLU A 3 -2.15 -69.29 42.29
CA GLU A 3 -1.49 -69.74 41.05
C GLU A 3 -2.20 -70.91 40.36
N ARG A 4 -2.95 -71.73 41.11
CA ARG A 4 -3.77 -72.81 40.54
C ARG A 4 -5.02 -72.30 39.83
N LEU A 5 -5.55 -71.15 40.25
CA LEU A 5 -6.69 -70.49 39.61
C LEU A 5 -6.27 -69.69 38.37
N SER A 6 -5.03 -69.19 38.33
CA SER A 6 -4.45 -68.51 37.16
C SER A 6 -4.42 -69.42 35.92
N ASN A 7 -4.12 -70.71 36.11
CA ASN A 7 -4.04 -71.70 35.03
C ASN A 7 -5.41 -72.21 34.54
N LEU A 8 -6.52 -71.82 35.19
CA LEU A 8 -7.89 -72.17 34.76
C LEU A 8 -8.53 -71.12 33.85
N VAL A 9 -7.93 -69.92 33.74
CA VAL A 9 -8.35 -68.92 32.76
C VAL A 9 -7.65 -69.27 31.45
N GLY A 10 -8.30 -70.13 30.66
CA GLY A 10 -7.83 -70.50 29.34
C GLY A 10 -7.50 -69.25 28.53
N LYS A 11 -6.35 -69.27 27.84
CA LYS A 11 -5.97 -68.22 26.90
C LYS A 11 -7.17 -68.02 25.95
N PRO A 12 -7.79 -66.83 25.89
CA PRO A 12 -8.87 -66.61 24.96
C PRO A 12 -8.30 -66.88 23.56
N SER A 13 -8.94 -67.81 22.85
CA SER A 13 -8.61 -68.13 21.46
C SER A 13 -8.46 -66.84 20.66
N GLU A 14 -7.41 -66.75 19.86
CA GLU A 14 -7.25 -65.70 18.85
C GLU A 14 -8.60 -65.52 18.12
N ASN A 15 -9.09 -64.28 18.09
CA ASN A 15 -10.35 -63.82 17.47
C ASN A 15 -11.54 -63.66 18.41
N HIS A 16 -11.37 -62.94 19.53
CA HIS A 16 -12.48 -62.19 20.10
C HIS A 16 -12.49 -60.78 19.48
N PRO A 17 -13.52 -60.37 18.72
CA PRO A 17 -13.57 -59.05 18.15
C PRO A 17 -13.91 -58.06 19.26
N LEU A 18 -12.89 -57.60 19.98
CA LEU A 18 -12.94 -56.41 20.83
C LEU A 18 -13.00 -55.18 19.92
N HIS A 19 -14.10 -55.07 19.16
CA HIS A 19 -14.27 -54.20 18.00
C HIS A 19 -14.02 -52.72 18.34
N ASN A 20 -14.49 -52.24 19.49
CA ASN A 20 -14.46 -50.80 19.81
C ASN A 20 -13.63 -50.44 21.03
N SER A 21 -12.96 -51.40 21.69
CA SER A 21 -12.12 -51.08 22.87
C SER A 21 -10.83 -50.37 22.50
N GLY A 22 -10.38 -50.47 21.25
CA GLY A 22 -9.25 -49.67 20.71
C GLY A 22 -9.59 -48.18 20.52
N LEU A 23 -10.86 -47.79 20.63
CA LEU A 23 -11.29 -46.40 20.57
C LEU A 23 -11.32 -45.73 21.95
N LEU A 24 -11.18 -46.49 23.04
CA LEU A 24 -11.15 -45.94 24.41
C LEU A 24 -9.78 -45.36 24.80
N SER A 25 -8.71 -45.71 24.07
CA SER A 25 -7.39 -45.06 24.18
C SER A 25 -7.21 -43.91 23.19
N LEU A 26 -8.21 -43.63 22.35
CA LEU A 26 -8.39 -42.31 21.77
C LEU A 26 -8.95 -41.42 22.89
N ASP A 27 -8.13 -41.19 23.93
CA ASP A 27 -8.15 -39.88 24.58
C ASP A 27 -8.17 -38.88 23.41
N PRO A 28 -9.18 -38.01 23.25
CA PRO A 28 -9.28 -37.15 22.08
C PRO A 28 -7.96 -36.41 21.98
N VAL A 29 -7.10 -36.91 21.08
CA VAL A 29 -5.74 -36.46 20.95
C VAL A 29 -5.87 -35.05 20.46
N GLN A 30 -5.80 -34.13 21.41
CA GLN A 30 -5.50 -32.71 21.28
C GLN A 30 -6.33 -32.06 20.17
N ASP A 31 -7.32 -31.25 20.53
CA ASP A 31 -7.86 -30.18 19.69
C ASP A 31 -6.73 -29.44 18.94
N LYS A 32 -6.29 -29.97 17.79
CA LYS A 32 -5.41 -29.31 16.83
C LYS A 32 -6.25 -28.40 15.95
N THR A 33 -7.25 -27.74 16.51
CA THR A 33 -7.74 -26.53 15.90
C THR A 33 -6.64 -25.49 16.08
N PRO A 34 -6.05 -24.94 15.01
CA PRO A 34 -5.04 -23.87 15.09
C PRO A 34 -5.64 -22.57 15.65
N LEU A 35 -6.81 -22.61 16.29
CA LEU A 35 -7.56 -21.48 16.76
C LEU A 35 -6.74 -20.63 17.74
N TYR A 36 -6.01 -21.25 18.67
CA TYR A 36 -5.18 -20.52 19.61
C TYR A 36 -4.01 -19.81 18.92
N SER A 37 -3.26 -20.49 18.05
CA SER A 37 -2.13 -19.90 17.36
C SER A 37 -2.57 -18.82 16.36
N GLN A 38 -3.70 -19.04 15.69
CA GLN A 38 -4.32 -18.09 14.77
C GLN A 38 -4.86 -16.86 15.50
N LEU A 39 -5.52 -17.04 16.66
CA LEU A 39 -5.99 -15.94 17.50
C LEU A 39 -4.81 -15.12 18.04
N LEU A 40 -3.75 -15.80 18.48
CA LEU A 40 -2.54 -15.13 18.95
C LEU A 40 -1.86 -14.34 17.84
N GLN A 41 -1.79 -14.89 16.62
CA GLN A 41 -1.23 -14.20 15.47
C GLN A 41 -2.10 -13.01 15.05
N ALA A 42 -3.42 -13.16 15.04
CA ALA A 42 -4.37 -12.09 14.75
C ALA A 42 -4.27 -10.96 15.79
N TYR A 43 -4.15 -11.30 17.08
CA TYR A 43 -3.95 -10.33 18.15
C TYR A 43 -2.64 -9.55 18.00
N LYS A 44 -1.53 -10.25 17.73
CA LYS A 44 -0.23 -9.60 17.47
C LYS A 44 -0.28 -8.67 16.26
N TRP A 45 -0.93 -9.11 15.18
CA TRP A 45 -1.11 -8.31 13.98
C TRP A 45 -1.98 -7.07 14.25
N SER A 46 -3.08 -7.23 14.98
CA SER A 46 -3.97 -6.13 15.36
C SER A 46 -3.23 -5.06 16.18
N ASN A 47 -2.42 -5.47 17.15
CA ASN A 47 -1.60 -4.54 17.93
C ASN A 47 -0.60 -3.78 17.05
N LYS A 48 0.08 -4.48 16.13
CA LYS A 48 1.02 -3.85 15.21
C LYS A 48 0.32 -2.86 14.28
N LEU A 49 -0.85 -3.23 13.74
CA LEU A 49 -1.65 -2.35 12.89
C LEU A 49 -2.11 -1.11 13.67
N GLN A 50 -2.61 -1.28 14.88
CA GLN A 50 -3.10 -0.17 15.71
C GLN A 50 -1.98 0.80 16.09
N TYR A 51 -0.78 0.28 16.36
CA TYR A 51 0.41 1.12 16.56
C TYR A 51 0.77 1.94 15.32
N HIS A 52 0.87 1.31 14.14
CA HIS A 52 1.18 2.01 12.90
C HIS A 52 0.07 3.00 12.49
N ALA A 53 -1.21 2.64 12.68
CA ALA A 53 -2.34 3.53 12.44
C ALA A 53 -2.31 4.74 13.39
N GLY A 54 -1.94 4.54 14.66
CA GLY A 54 -1.75 5.62 15.63
C GLY A 54 -0.63 6.58 15.20
N LEU A 55 0.52 6.05 14.78
CA LEU A 55 1.61 6.87 14.24
C LEU A 55 1.20 7.63 12.97
N ALA A 56 0.55 6.96 12.03
CA ALA A 56 0.07 7.56 10.79
C ALA A 56 -0.97 8.66 11.07
N SER A 57 -1.93 8.40 11.96
CA SER A 57 -2.91 9.40 12.42
C SER A 57 -2.22 10.59 13.09
N GLY A 58 -1.20 10.34 13.93
CA GLY A 58 -0.38 11.39 14.53
C GLY A 58 0.31 12.25 13.48
N LEU A 59 0.94 11.64 12.48
CA LEU A 59 1.60 12.35 11.38
C LEU A 59 0.59 13.14 10.52
N LEU A 60 -0.55 12.55 10.18
CA LEU A 60 -1.60 13.20 9.38
C LEU A 60 -2.23 14.38 10.14
N ASN A 61 -2.46 14.26 11.45
CA ASN A 61 -2.99 15.34 12.28
C ASN A 61 -1.92 16.42 12.58
N GLN A 62 -0.63 16.07 12.63
CA GLN A 62 0.46 17.05 12.66
C GLN A 62 0.61 17.80 11.33
N GLN A 63 0.31 17.17 10.20
CA GLN A 63 0.17 17.81 8.89
C GLN A 63 -1.14 18.60 8.80
N SER A 64 -1.42 19.44 9.81
CA SER A 64 -2.21 20.63 9.57
C SER A 64 -1.35 21.57 8.71
N LEU A 65 -1.33 21.32 7.39
CA LEU A 65 -1.07 22.37 6.40
C LEU A 65 -1.92 23.55 6.85
N LYS A 66 -1.25 24.53 7.46
CA LYS A 66 -1.87 25.46 8.40
C LYS A 66 -3.10 26.09 7.75
N ARG A 67 -4.29 25.62 8.15
CA ARG A 67 -5.54 26.41 8.07
C ARG A 67 -5.45 27.54 9.10
N SER A 68 -4.40 28.36 9.02
CA SER A 68 -4.26 29.58 9.80
C SER A 68 -5.01 30.69 9.07
N ALA A 69 -6.33 30.54 8.98
CA ALA A 69 -7.22 31.63 8.56
C ALA A 69 -8.14 32.10 9.70
N ASN A 70 -8.48 31.28 10.69
CA ASN A 70 -9.63 31.61 11.56
C ASN A 70 -9.37 31.57 13.08
N GLN A 71 -8.15 31.84 13.56
CA GLN A 71 -7.96 32.23 14.97
C GLN A 71 -7.02 33.42 15.07
N MET A 72 -7.56 34.60 14.75
CA MET A 72 -7.00 35.88 15.18
C MET A 72 -7.15 36.00 16.70
N GLY A 73 -6.20 35.42 17.43
CA GLY A 73 -5.87 35.80 18.80
C GLY A 73 -4.66 36.74 18.75
N VAL A 74 -4.85 37.96 19.22
CA VAL A 74 -3.88 39.06 19.29
C VAL A 74 -2.53 38.66 19.92
N SER A 75 -1.43 38.86 19.19
CA SER A 75 -0.15 39.30 19.78
C SER A 75 0.83 39.73 18.68
N ALA A 76 1.22 41.00 18.74
CA ALA A 76 2.18 41.66 17.87
C ALA A 76 3.60 41.04 17.95
N LYS A 77 4.40 41.30 16.91
CA LYS A 77 5.82 40.92 16.69
C LYS A 77 6.13 39.47 16.33
N ARG A 78 5.76 39.02 15.13
CA ARG A 78 6.55 38.00 14.40
C ARG A 78 6.66 38.38 12.93
N ARG A 79 7.90 38.34 12.43
CA ARG A 79 8.33 38.57 11.04
C ARG A 79 7.29 38.08 10.02
N PRO A 80 7.08 38.77 8.88
CA PRO A 80 6.31 38.21 7.79
C PRO A 80 6.97 36.89 7.38
N LYS A 81 6.27 35.77 7.61
CA LYS A 81 6.64 34.53 6.93
C LYS A 81 6.44 34.81 5.45
N ALA A 82 7.51 34.75 4.68
CA ALA A 82 7.43 34.72 3.24
C ALA A 82 6.41 33.63 2.87
N GLN A 83 5.24 34.06 2.40
CA GLN A 83 4.31 33.15 1.75
C GLN A 83 5.12 32.48 0.63
N PRO A 84 5.15 31.15 0.52
CA PRO A 84 5.51 30.55 -0.75
C PRO A 84 4.47 31.08 -1.74
N THR A 85 4.89 31.97 -2.63
CA THR A 85 4.10 32.45 -3.75
C THR A 85 3.93 31.26 -4.70
N THR A 86 3.00 30.37 -4.37
CA THR A 86 2.48 29.43 -5.35
C THR A 86 1.70 30.28 -6.33
N LEU A 87 2.38 30.68 -7.42
CA LEU A 87 1.74 31.26 -8.59
C LEU A 87 0.83 30.17 -9.17
N VAL A 88 -0.38 30.09 -8.63
CA VAL A 88 -1.43 29.23 -9.15
C VAL A 88 -1.92 29.91 -10.42
N LEU A 89 -1.36 29.53 -11.56
CA LEU A 89 -1.82 30.03 -12.85
C LEU A 89 -3.11 29.31 -13.22
N PRO A 90 -4.03 29.98 -13.92
CA PRO A 90 -5.20 29.31 -14.49
C PRO A 90 -4.79 28.11 -15.36
N PRO A 91 -5.54 27.00 -15.31
CA PRO A 91 -5.23 25.81 -16.12
C PRO A 91 -5.15 26.10 -17.63
N GLN A 92 -5.92 27.09 -18.11
CA GLN A 92 -5.92 27.52 -19.51
C GLN A 92 -4.53 28.02 -19.96
N TYR A 93 -3.86 28.80 -19.11
CA TYR A 93 -2.53 29.31 -19.43
C TYR A 93 -1.49 28.19 -19.50
N VAL A 94 -1.63 27.18 -18.65
CA VAL A 94 -0.78 25.99 -18.69
C VAL A 94 -1.01 25.22 -19.99
N ASP A 95 -2.25 25.10 -20.44
CA ASP A 95 -2.60 24.43 -21.70
C ASP A 95 -2.03 25.15 -22.92
N ASP A 96 -2.11 26.48 -22.96
CA ASP A 96 -1.53 27.28 -24.04
C ASP A 96 -0.01 27.09 -24.14
N VAL A 97 0.68 27.06 -23.00
CA VAL A 97 2.12 26.80 -22.94
C VAL A 97 2.43 25.38 -23.43
N ILE A 98 1.67 24.38 -22.97
CA ILE A 98 1.86 22.98 -23.38
C ILE A 98 1.62 22.83 -24.89
N ASN A 99 0.55 23.41 -25.42
CA ASN A 99 0.22 23.38 -26.84
C ASN A 99 1.31 24.07 -27.69
N ARG A 100 1.93 25.14 -27.16
CA ARG A 100 3.06 25.79 -27.82
C ARG A 100 4.30 24.88 -27.84
N ILE A 101 4.57 24.17 -26.75
CA ILE A 101 5.70 23.23 -26.67
C ILE A 101 5.48 22.03 -27.59
N ASP A 102 4.27 21.46 -27.63
CA ASP A 102 3.90 20.34 -28.52
C ASP A 102 4.15 20.70 -30.00
N ARG A 103 3.82 21.95 -30.40
CA ARG A 103 4.09 22.45 -31.76
C ARG A 103 5.57 22.73 -32.05
N MET A 104 6.38 23.00 -31.03
CA MET A 104 7.82 23.26 -31.21
C MET A 104 8.63 22.00 -31.49
N PHE A 105 8.14 20.83 -31.04
CA PHE A 105 8.87 19.57 -31.14
C PHE A 105 7.99 18.49 -31.79
N PRO A 106 7.95 18.43 -33.14
CA PRO A 106 7.09 17.49 -33.87
C PRO A 106 7.37 16.01 -33.57
N GLU A 107 8.60 15.67 -33.20
CA GLU A 107 9.03 14.31 -32.83
C GLU A 107 8.62 13.89 -31.41
N MET A 108 8.06 14.83 -30.63
CA MET A 108 7.65 14.63 -29.24
C MET A 108 6.13 14.76 -29.15
N SER A 109 5.45 13.67 -28.76
CA SER A 109 3.99 13.70 -28.56
C SER A 109 3.67 13.95 -27.09
N ILE A 110 2.89 14.99 -26.79
CA ILE A 110 2.48 15.31 -25.43
C ILE A 110 0.97 15.04 -25.24
N GLN A 111 0.63 14.13 -24.32
CA GLN A 111 -0.76 13.90 -23.90
C GLN A 111 -1.00 14.49 -22.51
N LEU A 112 -1.93 15.43 -22.41
CA LEU A 112 -2.32 16.06 -21.16
C LEU A 112 -3.51 15.34 -20.51
N SER A 113 -3.39 15.03 -19.23
CA SER A 113 -4.48 14.52 -18.38
C SER A 113 -4.52 15.25 -17.04
N ARG A 114 -5.69 15.33 -16.41
CA ARG A 114 -5.90 16.02 -15.11
C ARG A 114 -6.69 15.14 -14.14
N PRO A 115 -6.06 14.12 -13.53
CA PRO A 115 -6.77 13.18 -12.66
C PRO A 115 -7.39 13.84 -11.42
N ASN A 116 -6.78 14.93 -10.91
CA ASN A 116 -7.25 15.66 -9.71
C ASN A 116 -7.65 17.13 -10.01
N GLY A 117 -8.02 17.43 -11.27
CA GLY A 117 -8.56 18.73 -11.72
C GLY A 117 -7.57 19.91 -11.82
N THR A 118 -6.64 20.05 -10.88
CA THR A 118 -5.70 21.20 -10.83
C THR A 118 -4.28 20.87 -11.27
N SER A 119 -3.80 19.65 -10.99
CA SER A 119 -2.49 19.19 -11.42
C SER A 119 -2.54 18.69 -12.86
N ALA A 120 -1.65 19.21 -13.69
CA ALA A 120 -1.45 18.75 -15.06
C ALA A 120 -0.53 17.53 -15.04
N MET A 121 -0.95 16.45 -15.68
CA MET A 121 -0.16 15.23 -15.85
C MET A 121 0.08 15.03 -17.33
N LEU A 122 1.32 15.18 -17.74
CA LEU A 122 1.75 15.12 -19.14
C LEU A 122 2.43 13.78 -19.38
N LEU A 123 1.91 13.01 -20.31
CA LEU A 123 2.58 11.85 -20.87
C LEU A 123 3.28 12.28 -22.15
N VAL A 124 4.60 12.37 -22.09
CA VAL A 124 5.46 12.76 -23.19
C VAL A 124 6.09 11.51 -23.80
N THR A 125 5.87 11.27 -25.08
CA THR A 125 6.49 10.15 -25.82
C THR A 125 7.50 10.72 -26.79
N LEU A 126 8.76 10.26 -26.68
CA LEU A 126 9.83 10.64 -27.60
C LEU A 126 10.15 9.47 -28.53
N GLY A 127 9.58 9.51 -29.73
CA GLY A 127 9.76 8.48 -30.77
C GLY A 127 9.65 7.05 -30.22
N LYS A 128 10.68 6.23 -30.48
CA LYS A 128 10.82 4.85 -29.98
C LYS A 128 11.84 4.70 -28.84
N VAL A 129 12.20 5.81 -28.19
CA VAL A 129 13.29 5.82 -27.19
C VAL A 129 12.73 5.70 -25.78
N LEU A 130 11.84 6.62 -25.41
CA LEU A 130 11.38 6.76 -24.03
C LEU A 130 9.98 7.35 -23.93
N LYS A 131 9.37 7.14 -22.76
CA LYS A 131 8.11 7.72 -22.33
C LYS A 131 8.32 8.38 -20.97
N VAL A 132 7.88 9.64 -20.83
CA VAL A 132 8.03 10.41 -19.59
C VAL A 132 6.66 10.82 -19.09
N ILE A 133 6.43 10.65 -17.79
CA ILE A 133 5.30 11.25 -17.10
C ILE A 133 5.82 12.45 -16.34
N VAL A 134 5.26 13.64 -16.61
CA VAL A 134 5.54 14.87 -15.89
C VAL A 134 4.28 15.29 -15.15
N VAL A 135 4.36 15.40 -13.83
CA VAL A 135 3.29 15.95 -12.99
C VAL A 135 3.66 17.36 -12.62
N MET A 136 2.80 18.30 -13.00
CA MET A 136 2.98 19.73 -12.73
C MET A 136 1.83 20.28 -11.89
N ARG A 137 2.15 21.30 -11.10
CA ARG A 137 1.17 22.19 -10.48
C ARG A 137 1.46 23.60 -11.01
N SER A 138 0.54 24.14 -11.83
CA SER A 138 0.86 25.27 -12.72
C SER A 138 2.04 24.92 -13.65
N LEU A 139 3.03 25.80 -13.77
CA LEU A 139 4.28 25.57 -14.50
C LEU A 139 5.39 24.95 -13.63
N PHE A 140 5.13 24.66 -12.36
CA PHE A 140 6.10 24.01 -11.49
C PHE A 140 6.04 22.50 -11.68
N ILE A 141 7.20 21.90 -11.93
CA ILE A 141 7.38 20.46 -12.02
C ILE A 141 7.46 19.91 -10.60
N ASP A 142 6.50 19.05 -10.25
CA ASP A 142 6.42 18.40 -8.94
C ASP A 142 7.08 17.02 -8.99
N ARG A 143 6.81 16.25 -10.05
CA ARG A 143 7.42 14.93 -10.26
C ARG A 143 7.65 14.64 -11.73
N THR A 144 8.76 13.99 -12.04
CA THR A 144 9.03 13.36 -13.34
C THR A 144 9.30 11.87 -13.14
N ILE A 145 8.80 11.06 -14.07
CA ILE A 145 9.05 9.62 -14.11
C ILE A 145 9.44 9.30 -15.54
N VAL A 146 10.65 8.77 -15.73
CA VAL A 146 11.16 8.36 -17.04
C VAL A 146 11.05 6.85 -17.14
N LYS A 147 10.50 6.38 -18.24
CA LYS A 147 10.35 4.96 -18.59
C LYS A 147 10.91 4.70 -19.98
N GLY A 148 11.43 3.50 -20.21
CA GLY A 148 11.82 3.05 -21.55
C GLY A 148 10.61 2.96 -22.48
N TYR A 149 10.82 3.03 -23.80
CA TYR A 149 9.72 2.97 -24.77
C TYR A 149 8.82 1.74 -24.63
N ASN A 150 9.42 0.58 -24.35
CA ASN A 150 8.74 -0.69 -24.20
C ASN A 150 8.20 -0.95 -22.78
N GLU A 151 8.41 -0.01 -21.85
CA GLU A 151 7.94 -0.15 -20.48
C GLU A 151 6.50 0.33 -20.34
N ASN A 152 5.71 -0.41 -19.55
CA ASN A 152 4.32 -0.08 -19.32
C ASN A 152 4.20 1.17 -18.44
N VAL A 153 3.57 2.19 -19.02
CA VAL A 153 3.25 3.46 -18.36
C VAL A 153 2.03 3.31 -17.45
N TYR A 154 1.10 2.44 -17.84
CA TYR A 154 -0.13 2.11 -17.10
C TYR A 154 0.11 0.94 -16.15
N THR A 155 -0.42 1.07 -14.93
CA THR A 155 -0.57 -0.03 -13.98
C THR A 155 -1.75 -0.91 -14.44
N GLU A 156 -1.79 -2.17 -14.01
CA GLU A 156 -2.84 -3.16 -14.35
C GLU A 156 -4.27 -2.65 -14.11
N ASP A 157 -4.45 -1.69 -13.20
CA ASP A 157 -5.71 -1.00 -12.91
C ASP A 157 -6.14 0.07 -13.94
N GLY A 158 -5.44 0.18 -15.08
CA GLY A 158 -5.69 1.21 -16.10
C GLY A 158 -5.30 2.64 -15.67
N LYS A 159 -4.83 2.82 -14.44
CA LYS A 159 -4.31 4.09 -13.94
C LYS A 159 -2.86 4.28 -14.36
N VAL A 160 -2.47 5.51 -14.69
CA VAL A 160 -1.08 5.82 -14.99
C VAL A 160 -0.23 5.54 -13.75
N GLY A 161 0.78 4.68 -13.89
CA GLY A 161 1.65 4.19 -12.82
C GLY A 161 2.63 5.27 -12.34
N TYR A 162 2.10 6.36 -11.80
CA TYR A 162 2.82 7.40 -11.07
C TYR A 162 3.00 7.04 -9.58
N CYS A 163 2.26 6.04 -9.10
CA CYS A 163 2.33 5.50 -7.75
C CYS A 163 3.66 4.77 -7.53
N ILE A 164 4.66 5.52 -7.06
CA ILE A 164 5.91 5.09 -6.41
C ILE A 164 6.37 3.66 -6.73
N SER A 165 7.05 3.47 -7.86
CA SER A 165 8.08 2.44 -7.95
C SER A 165 9.35 3.02 -7.31
N ASN A 166 9.45 2.94 -5.98
CA ASN A 166 10.71 3.13 -5.27
C ASN A 166 11.61 1.92 -5.59
N ASN A 167 12.25 1.95 -6.75
CA ASN A 167 13.35 1.07 -7.09
C ASN A 167 14.47 1.92 -7.69
N ILE A 168 14.95 2.89 -6.89
CA ILE A 168 16.27 3.44 -7.12
C ILE A 168 17.25 2.37 -6.63
N LYS A 169 17.64 1.46 -7.53
CA LYS A 169 18.86 0.68 -7.35
C LYS A 169 20.01 1.63 -7.65
N TYR A 170 20.65 2.13 -6.61
CA TYR A 170 21.99 2.67 -6.74
C TYR A 170 22.90 1.49 -7.12
N TYR A 171 23.45 1.52 -8.32
CA TYR A 171 24.63 0.74 -8.69
C TYR A 171 25.87 1.49 -8.25
#